data_AF-A0A3M5U5G2-F1
#
_entry.id   AF-A0A3M5U5G2-F1
#
_cell.length_a   1.000
_cell.length_b   1.000
_cell.length_c   1.000
_cell.angle_alpha   90.00
_cell.angle_beta   90.00
_cell.angle_gamma   90.00
#
_symmetry.space_group_name_H-M   'P 1'
#
loop_
_entity.id
_entity.type
_entity.pdbx_description
1 polymer ?
#
loop_
_entity_poly.entity_id
_entity_poly.type
_entity_poly.pdbx_seq_one_letter_code
_entity_poly.pdbx_strand_id
1 'polypeptide(L)'
;MNPRNDRPLQVAGIRTDLELNEVGAPINLYCQPSDDILPHPAACAITGITPSILAEKGLAEADFMTRVHAELAAPGTCGAGYNTLRFDDEMTRYSLYRNFFDPYAREWQG
;
A
#
# COMPACT_ATOMS: atom_id res chain seq x y z
N MET A 1 13.26 -9.49 0.28
CA MET A 1 11.98 -8.87 0.65
C MET A 1 11.08 -9.95 1.22
N ASN A 2 10.62 -9.78 2.46
CA ASN A 2 9.73 -10.68 3.18
C ASN A 2 8.48 -9.88 3.61
N PRO A 3 7.30 -10.11 3.00
CA PRO A 3 6.08 -9.34 3.29
C PRO A 3 5.64 -9.32 4.76
N ARG A 4 6.05 -10.33 5.53
CA ARG A 4 5.71 -10.44 6.94
C ARG A 4 6.44 -9.43 7.81
N ASN A 5 7.70 -9.13 7.47
CA ASN A 5 8.61 -8.34 8.30
C ASN A 5 8.88 -6.95 7.70
N ASP A 6 8.90 -6.85 6.38
CA ASP A 6 9.11 -5.58 5.68
C ASP A 6 7.85 -4.70 5.78
N ARG A 7 8.05 -3.39 5.62
CA ARG A 7 6.96 -2.40 5.62
C ARG A 7 6.72 -1.85 4.22
N PRO A 8 5.46 -1.56 3.85
CA PRO A 8 5.20 -0.78 2.64
C PRO A 8 5.84 0.61 2.81
N LEU A 9 6.48 1.11 1.76
CA LEU A 9 7.07 2.46 1.74
C LEU A 9 6.25 3.43 0.88
N GLN A 10 5.58 2.90 -0.14
CA GLN A 10 4.75 3.67 -1.05
C GLN A 10 3.63 2.79 -1.59
N VAL A 11 2.46 3.39 -1.82
CA VAL A 11 1.40 2.85 -2.67
C VAL A 11 1.11 3.88 -3.74
N ALA A 12 1.05 3.41 -4.98
CA ALA A 12 0.54 4.19 -6.10
C ALA A 12 -0.59 3.42 -6.77
N GLY A 13 -1.65 4.11 -7.15
CA GLY A 13 -2.81 3.51 -7.79
C GLY A 13 -3.61 4.54 -8.56
N ILE A 14 -4.29 4.07 -9.61
CA ILE A 14 -5.24 4.88 -10.36
C ILE A 14 -6.50 4.04 -10.56
N ARG A 15 -7.66 4.68 -10.40
CA ARG A 15 -8.93 4.03 -10.62
C ARG A 15 -9.29 4.18 -12.09
N THR A 16 -9.84 3.12 -12.67
CA THR A 16 -10.30 3.13 -14.06
C THR A 16 -11.71 2.59 -14.16
N ASP A 17 -12.38 2.89 -15.27
CA ASP A 17 -13.57 2.15 -15.69
C ASP A 17 -13.19 0.79 -16.31
N LEU A 18 -14.19 0.05 -16.79
CA LEU A 18 -14.00 -1.25 -17.43
C LEU A 18 -13.33 -1.17 -18.81
N GLU A 19 -13.29 0.01 -19.42
CA GLU A 19 -12.62 0.28 -20.70
C GLU A 19 -11.18 0.81 -20.48
N LEU A 20 -10.72 0.83 -19.23
CA LEU A 20 -9.40 1.32 -18.80
C LEU A 20 -9.21 2.83 -18.99
N ASN A 21 -10.29 3.61 -19.03
CA ASN A 21 -10.19 5.06 -18.94
C ASN A 21 -9.98 5.47 -17.49
N GLU A 22 -9.07 6.42 -17.24
CA GLU A 22 -8.76 6.92 -15.91
C GLU A 22 -9.97 7.65 -15.29
N VAL A 23 -10.35 7.25 -14.08
CA VAL A 23 -11.46 7.82 -13.31
C VAL A 23 -10.94 8.34 -11.98
N GLY A 24 -10.87 9.67 -11.86
CA GLY A 24 -10.42 10.34 -10.65
C GLY A 24 -8.92 10.62 -10.63
N ALA A 25 -8.43 11.14 -9.50
CA ALA A 25 -7.03 11.50 -9.35
C ALA A 25 -6.18 10.26 -9.00
N PRO A 26 -4.95 10.16 -9.52
CA PRO A 26 -4.02 9.12 -9.10
C PRO A 26 -3.68 9.29 -7.62
N ILE A 27 -3.61 8.17 -6.92
CA ILE A 27 -3.20 8.08 -5.54
C ILE A 27 -1.71 7.78 -5.53
N ASN A 28 -0.96 8.56 -4.76
CA ASN A 28 0.43 8.31 -4.47
C ASN A 28 0.69 8.64 -2.99
N LEU A 29 0.76 7.60 -2.17
CA LEU A 29 0.92 7.69 -0.72
C LEU A 29 2.28 7.14 -0.32
N TYR A 30 2.93 7.80 0.62
CA TYR A 30 4.15 7.33 1.26
C TYR A 30 3.84 6.89 2.68
N CYS A 31 4.49 5.82 3.14
CA CYS A 31 4.41 5.34 4.52
C CYS A 31 5.73 5.61 5.21
N GLN A 32 5.71 6.37 6.31
CA GLN A 32 6.86 6.54 7.17
C GLN A 32 6.97 5.31 8.08
N PRO A 33 8.02 4.47 7.92
CA PRO A 33 8.25 3.37 8.84
C PRO A 33 8.58 3.92 10.23
N SER A 34 8.19 3.17 11.26
CA SER A 34 8.52 3.46 12.65
C SER A 34 10.04 3.44 12.88
N ASP A 35 10.50 4.14 13.93
CA ASP A 35 11.92 4.30 14.25
C ASP A 35 12.65 2.97 14.56
N ASP A 36 11.92 1.90 14.85
CA ASP A 36 12.44 0.54 15.07
C ASP A 36 12.72 -0.22 13.76
N ILE A 37 12.43 0.38 12.60
CA ILE A 37 12.51 -0.28 11.29
C ILE A 37 13.56 0.41 10.43
N LEU A 38 14.65 -0.31 10.16
CA LEU A 38 15.65 0.12 9.20
C LEU A 38 15.24 -0.30 7.78
N PRO A 39 15.02 0.65 6.86
CA PRO A 39 14.66 0.31 5.49
C PRO A 39 15.82 -0.38 4.79
N HIS A 40 15.51 -1.38 3.96
CA HIS A 40 16.53 -2.15 3.26
C HIS A 40 17.30 -1.25 2.28
N PRO A 41 18.64 -1.11 2.38
CA PRO A 41 19.40 -0.15 1.58
C PRO A 41 19.23 -0.34 0.07
N ALA A 42 19.21 -1.60 -0.39
CA ALA A 42 18.96 -1.91 -1.79
C ALA A 42 17.56 -1.53 -2.26
N ALA A 43 16.54 -1.59 -1.39
CA ALA A 43 15.18 -1.16 -1.75
C ALA A 43 15.12 0.36 -1.91
N CYS A 44 15.79 1.13 -1.05
CA CYS A 44 15.92 2.59 -1.22
C CYS A 44 16.66 2.94 -2.52
N ALA A 45 17.72 2.22 -2.87
CA ALA A 45 18.47 2.46 -4.10
C ALA A 45 17.64 2.16 -5.37
N ILE A 46 16.83 1.09 -5.35
CA ILE A 46 15.98 0.70 -6.48
C ILE A 46 14.77 1.64 -6.61
N THR A 47 14.11 1.97 -5.50
CA THR A 47 12.88 2.78 -5.50
C THR A 47 13.16 4.28 -5.61
N GLY A 48 14.38 4.73 -5.27
CA GLY A 48 14.71 6.14 -5.14
C GLY A 48 14.07 6.84 -3.94
N ILE A 49 13.33 6.09 -3.09
CA ILE A 49 12.66 6.63 -1.92
C ILE A 49 13.69 6.75 -0.78
N THR A 50 14.08 7.98 -0.49
CA THR A 50 15.01 8.28 0.61
C THR A 50 14.27 8.46 1.94
N PRO A 51 14.94 8.24 3.08
CA PRO A 51 14.37 8.53 4.40
C PRO A 51 13.88 9.99 4.53
N SER A 52 14.54 10.94 3.87
CA SER A 52 14.10 12.35 3.85
C SER A 52 12.73 12.54 3.20
N ILE A 53 12.47 11.84 2.09
CA ILE A 53 11.15 11.88 1.42
C ILE A 53 10.09 11.28 2.33
N LEU A 54 10.39 10.18 3.00
CA LEU A 54 9.48 9.52 3.94
C LEU A 54 9.20 10.39 5.17
N ALA A 55 10.18 11.12 5.68
CA ALA A 55 9.99 12.04 6.81
C ALA A 55 9.15 13.28 6.43
N GLU A 56 9.24 13.75 5.18
CA GLU A 56 8.50 14.93 4.72
C GLU A 56 7.07 14.59 4.26
N LYS A 57 6.90 13.47 3.55
CA LYS A 57 5.66 13.12 2.84
C LYS A 57 4.99 11.85 3.37
N GLY A 58 5.68 11.10 4.23
CA GLY A 58 5.18 9.84 4.75
C GLY A 58 4.06 10.05 5.78
N LEU A 59 3.09 9.17 5.71
CA LEU A 59 2.05 9.03 6.72
C LEU A 59 2.46 7.96 7.73
N ALA A 60 1.95 8.05 8.96
CA ALA A 60 2.04 6.93 9.89
C ALA A 60 1.39 5.68 9.28
N GLU A 61 1.90 4.48 9.60
CA GLU A 61 1.41 3.22 9.00
C GLU A 61 -0.12 3.07 9.15
N ALA A 62 -0.69 3.51 10.29
CA ALA A 62 -2.12 3.49 10.54
C ALA A 62 -2.92 4.38 9.57
N ASP A 63 -2.49 5.62 9.37
CA ASP A 63 -3.14 6.57 8.45
C ASP A 63 -2.97 6.13 7.00
N PHE A 64 -1.78 5.64 6.66
CA PHE A 64 -1.48 5.07 5.35
C PHE A 64 -2.42 3.91 5.04
N MET A 65 -2.49 2.91 5.92
CA MET A 65 -3.33 1.74 5.71
C MET A 65 -4.82 2.07 5.73
N THR A 66 -5.25 3.06 6.51
CA THR A 66 -6.64 3.53 6.50
C THR A 66 -7.04 4.06 5.11
N ARG A 67 -6.19 4.88 4.48
CA ARG A 67 -6.45 5.42 3.14
C ARG A 67 -6.39 4.35 2.07
N VAL A 68 -5.39 3.46 2.13
CA VAL A 68 -5.27 2.32 1.21
C VAL A 68 -6.49 1.41 1.32
N HIS A 69 -6.92 1.08 2.53
CA HIS A 69 -8.11 0.25 2.76
C HIS A 69 -9.37 0.91 2.19
N ALA A 70 -9.57 2.21 2.40
CA ALA A 70 -10.74 2.93 1.88
C ALA A 70 -10.84 2.86 0.34
N GLU A 71 -9.72 2.96 -0.36
CA GLU A 71 -9.67 2.88 -1.82
C GLU A 71 -9.94 1.46 -2.34
N LEU A 72 -9.39 0.46 -1.66
CA LEU A 72 -9.55 -0.95 -2.03
C LEU A 72 -10.93 -1.51 -1.66
N ALA A 73 -11.54 -1.02 -0.58
CA ALA A 73 -12.84 -1.48 -0.07
C ALA A 73 -14.04 -0.73 -0.69
N ALA A 74 -13.81 0.18 -1.63
CA ALA A 74 -14.90 0.87 -2.30
C ALA A 74 -15.79 -0.14 -3.07
N PRO A 75 -17.14 -0.10 -2.92
CA PRO A 75 -18.03 -1.06 -3.57
C PRO A 75 -17.85 -1.13 -5.09
N GLY A 76 -17.90 -2.33 -5.65
CA GLY A 76 -17.69 -2.55 -7.08
C GLY A 76 -16.25 -2.36 -7.57
N THR A 77 -15.27 -2.30 -6.66
CA THR A 77 -13.84 -2.17 -7.02
C THR A 77 -13.22 -3.55 -7.28
N CYS A 78 -12.61 -3.71 -8.45
CA CYS A 78 -11.72 -4.83 -8.73
C CYS A 78 -10.28 -4.39 -8.49
N GLY A 79 -9.64 -4.90 -7.42
CA GLY A 79 -8.23 -4.66 -7.18
C GLY A 79 -7.36 -5.42 -8.19
N ALA A 80 -6.77 -4.71 -9.15
CA ALA A 80 -5.88 -5.30 -10.16
C ALA A 80 -4.50 -4.65 -10.12
N GLY A 81 -3.47 -5.45 -10.37
CA GLY A 81 -2.09 -4.96 -10.49
C GLY A 81 -1.18 -6.03 -11.08
N TYR A 82 0.10 -5.71 -11.23
CA TYR A 82 1.08 -6.61 -11.82
C TYR A 82 1.86 -7.34 -10.72
N ASN A 83 1.79 -8.68 -10.69
CA ASN A 83 2.39 -9.54 -9.66
C ASN A 83 1.87 -9.34 -8.22
N THR A 84 0.72 -8.69 -8.07
CA THR A 84 0.13 -8.34 -6.77
C THR A 84 -0.25 -9.56 -5.93
N LEU A 85 -0.80 -10.61 -6.55
CA LEU A 85 -1.24 -11.84 -5.86
C LEU A 85 -0.14 -12.55 -5.06
N ARG A 86 1.14 -12.40 -5.44
CA ARG A 86 2.27 -13.08 -4.78
C ARG A 86 3.10 -12.17 -3.90
N PHE A 87 2.81 -10.87 -3.87
CA PHE A 87 3.61 -9.90 -3.13
C PHE A 87 2.78 -8.80 -2.50
N ASP A 88 2.10 -7.97 -3.29
CA ASP A 88 1.36 -6.80 -2.81
C ASP A 88 0.13 -7.18 -1.97
N ASP A 89 -0.56 -8.26 -2.30
CA ASP A 89 -1.71 -8.74 -1.51
C ASP A 89 -1.26 -9.29 -0.15
N GLU A 90 -0.13 -10.00 -0.11
CA GLU A 90 0.47 -10.45 1.15
C GLU A 90 0.94 -9.25 1.99
N MET A 91 1.61 -8.28 1.38
CA MET A 91 1.98 -7.02 2.04
C MET A 91 0.76 -6.28 2.58
N THR A 92 -0.32 -6.22 1.82
CA THR A 92 -1.57 -5.58 2.23
C THR A 92 -2.21 -6.35 3.41
N ARG A 93 -2.32 -7.68 3.34
CA ARG A 93 -2.86 -8.52 4.42
C ARG A 93 -2.09 -8.34 5.73
N TYR A 94 -0.75 -8.44 5.71
CA TYR A 94 0.05 -8.24 6.92
C TYR A 94 -0.04 -6.82 7.46
N SER A 95 -0.13 -5.82 6.59
CA SER A 95 -0.23 -4.40 7.00
C SER A 95 -1.61 -4.08 7.58
N LEU A 96 -2.69 -4.64 7.02
CA LEU A 96 -4.04 -4.54 7.59
C LEU A 96 -4.11 -5.19 8.97
N TYR A 97 -3.56 -6.40 9.11
CA TYR A 97 -3.50 -7.11 10.39
C TYR A 97 -2.79 -6.28 11.49
N ARG A 98 -1.64 -5.66 11.17
CA ARG A 98 -0.91 -4.81 12.13
C ARG A 98 -1.67 -3.56 12.55
N ASN A 99 -2.57 -3.08 11.70
CA ASN A 99 -3.33 -1.85 11.91
C ASN A 99 -4.80 -2.11 12.28
N PHE A 100 -5.11 -3.29 12.81
CA PHE A 100 -6.44 -3.67 13.33
C PHE A 100 -7.58 -3.66 12.29
N PHE A 101 -7.26 -3.83 11.01
CA PHE A 101 -8.25 -4.09 9.96
C PHE A 101 -8.43 -5.59 9.73
N ASP A 102 -9.61 -5.99 9.24
CA ASP A 102 -9.79 -7.37 8.76
C ASP A 102 -8.94 -7.58 7.50
N PRO A 103 -7.97 -8.51 7.51
CA PRO A 103 -7.03 -8.68 6.41
C PRO A 103 -7.65 -9.31 5.15
N TYR A 104 -8.82 -9.95 5.27
CA TYR A 104 -9.45 -10.72 4.18
C TYR A 104 -10.81 -10.17 3.76
N ALA A 105 -11.51 -9.42 4.61
CA ALA A 105 -12.86 -8.90 4.33
C ALA A 105 -12.98 -8.23 2.96
N ARG A 106 -11.98 -7.43 2.57
CA ARG A 106 -11.92 -6.74 1.27
C ARG A 106 -11.92 -7.65 0.04
N GLU A 107 -11.56 -8.93 0.18
CA GLU A 107 -11.43 -9.86 -0.95
C GLU A 107 -12.76 -10.52 -1.33
N TRP A 108 -13.78 -10.41 -0.47
CA TRP A 108 -15.07 -11.09 -0.66
C TRP A 108 -16.29 -10.26 -0.27
N GLN A 109 -16.14 -9.23 0.58
CA GLN A 109 -17.21 -8.27 0.85
C GLN A 109 -17.22 -7.24 -0.28
N GLY A 110 -18.04 -7.51 -1.30
CA GLY A 110 -18.37 -6.61 -2.40
C GLY A 110 -19.81 -6.16 -2.34
#